data_AF-A0A1B1ZMJ9-F1
#
_entry.id   AF-A0A1B1ZMJ9-F1
#
_cell.length_a   1.000
_cell.length_b   1.000
_cell.length_c   1.000
_cell.angle_alpha   90.00
_cell.angle_beta   90.00
_cell.angle_gamma   90.00
#
_symmetry.space_group_name_H-M   'P 1'
#
loop_
_entity.id
_entity.type
_entity.pdbx_description
1 polymer ?
#
loop_
_entity_poly.entity_id
_entity_poly.type
_entity_poly.pdbx_seq_one_letter_code
_entity_poly.pdbx_strand_id
1 'polypeptide(L)' 'MGYQGIGLEVHIRLVDELPHRVLPAVAAGVLSPEEARELVLRARLVLQARLAVDATRLR' A
#
# COMPACT_ATOMS: atom_id res chain seq x y z
N MET A 1 -15.20 15.27 10.60
CA MET A 1 -14.47 15.39 9.33
C MET A 1 -14.40 14.01 8.71
N GLY A 2 -15.19 13.75 7.67
CA GLY A 2 -15.21 12.43 7.02
C GLY A 2 -13.92 12.23 6.25
N TYR A 3 -13.16 11.18 6.57
CA TYR A 3 -12.12 10.70 5.65
C TYR A 3 -12.82 10.27 4.36
N GLN A 4 -12.77 11.10 3.32
CA GLN A 4 -13.01 10.62 1.97
C GLN A 4 -11.91 9.59 1.68
N GLY A 5 -12.27 8.31 1.78
CA GLY A 5 -11.34 7.23 1.51
C GLY A 5 -10.69 7.41 0.14
N ILE A 6 -9.41 7.06 0.02
CA ILE A 6 -8.71 7.10 -1.26
C ILE A 6 -9.44 6.20 -2.28
N GLY A 7 -9.62 6.70 -3.51
CA GLY A 7 -10.17 5.91 -4.61
C GLY A 7 -9.31 4.67 -4.90
N LEU A 8 -9.90 3.64 -5.51
CA LEU A 8 -9.18 2.38 -5.78
C LEU A 8 -7.95 2.60 -6.66
N GLU A 9 -8.07 3.39 -7.72
CA GLU A 9 -6.95 3.73 -8.61
C GLU A 9 -5.82 4.44 -7.87
N VAL A 10 -6.17 5.37 -6.99
CA VAL A 10 -5.19 6.08 -6.15
C VAL A 10 -4.50 5.10 -5.20
N HIS A 11 -5.25 4.16 -4.63
CA HIS A 11 -4.68 3.14 -3.75
C HIS A 11 -3.71 2.21 -4.49
N ILE A 12 -4.05 1.75 -5.70
CA ILE A 12 -3.16 0.94 -6.55
C ILE A 12 -1.84 1.69 -6.77
N ARG A 13 -1.93 2.93 -7.24
CA ARG A 13 -0.74 3.76 -7.49
C ARG A 13 0.13 3.95 -6.26
N LEU A 14 -0.48 4.23 -5.11
CA LEU A 14 0.27 4.43 -3.86
C LEU A 14 1.02 3.16 -3.44
N VAL A 15 0.42 1.98 -3.63
CA VAL A 15 1.06 0.69 -3.31
C VAL A 15 2.18 0.36 -4.28
N ASP A 16 2.03 0.68 -5.56
CA ASP A 16 3.07 0.49 -6.58
C ASP A 16 4.27 1.43 -6.39
N GLU A 17 4.02 2.67 -5.99
CA GLU A 17 5.06 3.67 -5.71
C GLU A 17 5.77 3.41 -4.36
N LEU A 18 5.14 2.65 -3.45
CA LEU A 18 5.60 2.48 -2.07
C LEU A 18 7.05 2.01 -1.95
N PRO A 19 7.54 0.99 -2.69
CA PRO A 19 8.93 0.53 -2.58
C PRO A 19 9.94 1.66 -2.82
N HIS A 20 9.70 2.50 -3.82
CA HIS A 20 10.57 3.64 -4.13
C HIS A 20 10.54 4.71 -3.03
N ARG A 21 9.39 4.84 -2.36
CA ARG A 21 9.19 5.79 -1.26
C ARG A 21 9.81 5.34 0.08
N VAL A 22 9.94 4.03 0.32
CA VAL A 22 10.61 3.53 1.53
C VAL A 22 12.13 3.45 1.40
N LEU A 23 12.69 3.39 0.19
CA LEU A 23 14.15 3.32 0.00
C LEU A 23 14.92 4.43 0.74
N PRO A 24 14.51 5.72 0.71
CA PRO A 24 15.19 6.77 1.46
C PRO A 24 15.16 6.55 2.99
N ALA A 25 14.06 6.03 3.52
CA ALA A 25 13.92 5.74 4.95
C ALA A 25 14.84 4.58 5.39
N VAL A 26 15.01 3.58 4.51
CA VAL A 26 15.99 2.49 4.73
C VAL A 26 17.41 3.03 4.65
N ALA A 27 17.73 3.84 3.64
CA ALA A 27 19.05 4.44 3.49
C ALA A 27 19.43 5.37 4.66
N ALA A 28 18.44 6.06 5.25
CA ALA A 28 18.62 6.88 6.44
C ALA A 28 18.67 6.08 7.75
N GLY A 29 18.50 4.75 7.71
CA GLY A 29 18.48 3.89 8.90
C GLY A 29 17.22 4.07 9.77
N VAL A 30 16.18 4.72 9.25
CA VAL A 30 14.89 4.91 9.94
C VAL A 30 14.07 3.62 9.92
N LEU A 31 14.19 2.83 8.84
CA LEU A 31 13.59 1.51 8.72
C LEU A 31 14.68 0.48 8.41
N SER A 32 14.61 -0.68 9.04
CA SER A 32 15.38 -1.84 8.60
C SER A 32 14.87 -2.36 7.24
N PRO A 33 15.72 -3.05 6.47
CA PRO A 33 15.28 -3.73 5.24
C PRO A 33 14.11 -4.69 5.47
N GLU A 34 14.09 -5.39 6.60
CA GLU A 34 13.02 -6.32 6.98
C GLU A 34 11.70 -5.59 7.22
N GLU A 35 11.71 -4.49 7.99
CA GLU A 35 10.51 -3.68 8.25
C GLU A 35 9.98 -3.05 6.96
N ALA A 36 10.86 -2.55 6.09
CA ALA A 36 10.46 -2.00 4.80
C ALA A 36 9.81 -3.07 3.90
N ARG A 37 10.36 -4.28 3.87
CA ARG A 37 9.79 -5.41 3.13
C ARG A 37 8.42 -5.79 3.68
N GLU A 38 8.28 -5.87 5.01
CA GLU A 38 7.01 -6.19 5.64
C GLU A 38 5.95 -5.11 5.37
N LEU A 39 6.32 -3.84 5.43
CA LEU A 39 5.42 -2.72 5.12
C LEU A 39 4.87 -2.83 3.70
N VAL A 40 5.75 -3.06 2.72
CA VAL A 40 5.36 -3.23 1.30
C VAL A 40 4.44 -4.45 1.14
N LEU A 41 4.75 -5.56 1.81
CA LEU A 41 3.93 -6.77 1.74
C LEU A 41 2.53 -6.54 2.33
N ARG A 42 2.44 -5.91 3.51
CA ARG A 42 1.16 -5.57 4.15
C ARG A 42 0.33 -4.65 3.28
N ALA A 43 0.93 -3.63 2.67
CA ALA A 43 0.23 -2.72 1.75
C ALA A 43 -0.38 -3.46 0.55
N ARG A 44 0.38 -4.41 -0.04
CA ARG A 44 -0.12 -5.25 -1.14
C ARG A 44 -1.27 -6.16 -0.73
N LEU A 45 -1.21 -6.77 0.46
CA LEU A 45 -2.29 -7.60 0.98
C LEU A 45 -3.58 -6.81 1.18
N VAL A 46 -3.48 -5.59 1.70
CA VAL A 46 -4.65 -4.70 1.88
C VAL A 46 -5.25 -4.31 0.51
N LEU A 47 -4.43 -4.05 -0.50
CA LEU A 47 -4.90 -3.79 -1.85
C LEU A 47 -5.63 -5.02 -2.45
N GLN A 48 -5.05 -6.22 -2.30
CA GLN A 48 -5.67 -7.46 -2.77
C GLN A 48 -7.05 -7.70 -2.12
N ALA A 49 -7.14 -7.51 -0.80
CA ALA A 49 -8.40 -7.64 -0.09
C ALA A 49 -9.47 -6.66 -0.62
N ARG A 50 -9.07 -5.41 -0.87
CA ARG A 50 -9.97 -4.40 -1.44
C ARG A 50 -10.44 -4.77 -2.85
N LEU A 51 -9.53 -5.21 -3.72
CA LEU A 51 -9.85 -5.66 -5.07
C LEU A 51 -10.86 -6.80 -5.07
N ALA A 52 -10.72 -7.76 -4.15
CA ALA A 52 -11.66 -8.87 -4.01
C ALA A 52 -13.06 -8.39 -3.58
N VAL A 53 -13.15 -7.42 -2.68
CA VAL A 53 -14.42 -6.81 -2.25
C VAL A 53 -15.10 -6.08 -3.39
N ASP A 54 -14.36 -5.24 -4.12
CA ASP A 54 -14.92 -4.47 -5.24
C ASP A 54 -15.36 -5.40 -6.40
N ALA A 55 -14.61 -6.47 -6.67
CA ALA A 55 -15.00 -7.49 -7.67
C ALA A 55 -16.28 -8.24 -7.27
N THR A 56 -16.50 -8.48 -5.97
CA THR A 56 -17.72 -9.13 -5.46
C THR A 56 -18.94 -8.23 -5.58
N ARG A 57 -18.78 -6.91 -5.45
CA ARG A 57 -19.87 -5.94 -5.57
C ARG A 57 -20.37 -5.70 -6.99
N LEU A 58 -19.56 -6.03 -7.99
CA LEU A 58 -19.88 -5.88 -9.41
C LEU A 58 -20.56 -7.12 -10.02
N ARG A 59 -20.80 -8.16 -9.21
CA ARG A 59 -21.55 -9.37 -9.58
C ARG A 59 -22.94 -9.33 -8.97
#